data_AF-A0A812XAD8-F1
#
_entry.id   AF-A0A812XAD8-F1
#
_cell.length_a   1.000
_cell.length_b   1.000
_cell.length_c   1.000
_cell.angle_alpha   90.00
_cell.angle_beta   90.00
_cell.angle_gamma   90.00
#
_symmetry.space_group_name_H-M   'P 1'
#
loop_
_entity.id
_entity.type
_entity.pdbx_description
1 polymer ?
#
loop_
_entity_poly.entity_id
_entity_poly.type
_entity_poly.pdbx_seq_one_letter_code
_entity_poly.pdbx_strand_id
1 'polypeptide(L)'
;MVVGQLSQVNASVATDFGAVQFSWSRKPSLTVEVTVPVGILAYLFVPVADGTMRSCDGQPFGEGLHSVVAGSGKYRRFTVPSGAHTMAVEREAVSGEFIV
;
A
#
# COMPACT_ATOMS: atom_id res chain seq x y z
N MET A 1 12.13 -8.58 -21.13
CA MET A 1 11.91 -8.37 -19.68
C MET A 1 10.41 -8.37 -19.45
N VAL A 2 9.86 -9.40 -18.79
CA VAL A 2 8.42 -9.47 -18.52
C VAL A 2 8.13 -8.59 -17.31
N VAL A 3 7.41 -7.50 -17.53
CA VAL A 3 6.77 -6.74 -16.43
C VAL A 3 5.84 -7.71 -15.70
N GLY A 4 6.03 -7.91 -14.39
CA GLY A 4 5.08 -8.67 -13.56
C GLY A 4 5.58 -9.97 -12.89
N GLN A 5 6.89 -10.24 -12.83
CA GLN A 5 7.40 -11.44 -12.13
C GLN A 5 7.81 -11.22 -10.66
N LEU A 6 7.90 -9.97 -10.21
CA LEU A 6 8.26 -9.69 -8.81
C LEU A 6 7.03 -9.97 -7.92
N SER A 7 7.21 -10.84 -6.93
CA SER A 7 6.19 -11.13 -5.91
C SER A 7 6.48 -10.42 -4.59
N GLN A 8 7.67 -9.85 -4.43
CA GLN A 8 8.08 -9.10 -3.25
C GLN A 8 9.28 -8.21 -3.58
N VAL A 9 9.35 -7.06 -2.91
CA VAL A 9 10.50 -6.15 -2.95
C VAL A 9 10.65 -5.51 -1.58
N ASN A 10 11.89 -5.27 -1.19
CA ASN A 10 12.27 -4.40 -0.09
C ASN A 10 13.21 -3.31 -0.62
N ALA A 11 13.07 -2.10 -0.09
CA ALA A 11 13.90 -0.96 -0.41
C ALA A 11 14.12 -0.10 0.83
N SER A 12 15.24 0.61 0.85
CA SER A 12 15.49 1.64 1.84
C SER A 12 16.12 2.85 1.17
N VAL A 13 15.70 4.04 1.58
CA VAL A 13 16.21 5.31 1.08
C VAL A 13 16.66 6.13 2.27
N ALA A 14 17.93 6.50 2.28
CA ALA A 14 18.47 7.42 3.28
C ALA A 14 17.97 8.84 3.02
N THR A 15 17.52 9.51 4.08
CA THR A 15 17.18 10.93 4.08
C THR A 15 17.95 11.61 5.20
N ASP A 16 17.96 12.95 5.22
CA ASP A 16 18.58 13.73 6.29
C ASP A 16 17.95 13.48 7.68
N PHE A 17 16.74 12.90 7.73
CA PHE A 17 15.99 12.62 8.96
C PHE A 17 16.07 11.14 9.39
N GLY A 18 16.78 10.30 8.62
CA GLY A 18 16.85 8.85 8.84
C GLY A 18 16.40 8.07 7.60
N ALA A 19 16.46 6.75 7.69
CA ALA A 19 16.10 5.89 6.57
C ALA A 19 14.59 5.67 6.49
N VAL A 20 14.01 5.92 5.32
CA VAL A 20 12.70 5.39 4.97
C VAL A 20 12.90 3.94 4.55
N GLN A 21 12.12 3.03 5.14
CA GLN A 21 12.10 1.62 4.75
C GLN A 21 10.76 1.31 4.11
N PHE A 22 10.79 0.52 3.05
CA PHE A 22 9.61 0.16 2.29
C PHE A 22 9.71 -1.29 1.86
N SER A 23 8.65 -2.06 2.08
CA SER A 23 8.53 -3.40 1.55
C SER A 23 7.15 -3.57 0.94
N TRP A 24 7.06 -4.43 -0.07
CA TRP A 24 5.79 -4.98 -0.48
C TRP A 24 5.92 -6.44 -0.83
N SER A 25 4.84 -7.16 -0.66
CA SER A 25 4.70 -8.54 -1.14
C SER A 25 3.30 -8.75 -1.71
N ARG A 26 3.17 -9.67 -2.67
CA ARG A 26 1.91 -9.97 -3.33
C ARG A 26 1.65 -11.47 -3.29
N LYS A 27 0.81 -11.92 -2.33
CA LYS A 27 0.41 -13.32 -2.12
C LYS A 27 -0.90 -13.43 -1.31
N PRO A 28 -2.09 -13.77 -1.87
CA PRO A 28 -2.75 -13.27 -3.09
C PRO A 28 -3.20 -11.80 -3.01
N SER A 29 -3.24 -11.23 -1.80
CA SER A 29 -3.38 -9.80 -1.53
C SER A 29 -2.04 -9.08 -1.69
N LEU A 30 -2.06 -7.76 -1.80
CA LEU A 30 -0.85 -6.93 -1.74
C LEU A 30 -0.67 -6.43 -0.31
N THR A 31 0.45 -6.75 0.31
CA THR A 31 0.86 -6.20 1.61
C THR A 31 1.97 -5.19 1.38
N VAL A 32 1.88 -4.05 2.07
CA VAL A 32 2.87 -2.97 2.02
C VAL A 32 3.26 -2.63 3.45
N GLU A 33 4.56 -2.55 3.70
CA GLU A 33 5.11 -2.07 4.97
C GLU A 33 5.94 -0.83 4.71
N VAL A 34 5.82 0.17 5.57
CA VAL A 34 6.59 1.39 5.47
C VAL A 34 6.99 1.88 6.85
N THR A 35 8.27 2.20 7.01
CA THR A 35 8.79 2.86 8.20
C THR A 35 9.24 4.25 7.80
N VAL A 36 8.62 5.26 8.41
CA VAL A 36 8.90 6.67 8.16
C VAL A 36 9.62 7.25 9.39
N PRO A 37 10.82 7.84 9.25
CA PRO A 37 11.52 8.46 10.37
C PRO A 37 10.77 9.67 10.92
N VAL A 38 11.11 10.07 12.15
CA VAL A 38 10.51 11.23 12.82
C VAL A 38 10.86 12.51 12.07
N GLY A 39 9.89 13.42 11.96
CA GLY A 39 10.09 14.74 11.35
C GLY A 39 9.82 14.82 9.85
N ILE A 40 9.45 13.70 9.21
CA ILE A 40 9.02 13.70 7.81
C ILE A 40 7.66 13.04 7.62
N LEU A 41 7.04 13.37 6.49
CA LEU A 41 5.78 12.80 6.02
C LEU A 41 6.04 12.10 4.70
N ALA A 42 5.47 10.91 4.51
CA ALA A 42 5.56 10.17 3.25
C ALA A 42 4.21 10.11 2.53
N TYR A 43 4.25 10.14 1.20
CA TYR A 43 3.09 9.84 0.37
C TYR A 43 3.26 8.47 -0.29
N LEU A 44 2.40 7.53 0.08
CA LEU A 44 2.40 6.19 -0.48
C LEU A 44 1.32 6.07 -1.54
N PHE A 45 1.69 5.63 -2.74
CA PHE A 45 0.75 5.40 -3.85
C PHE A 45 0.59 3.91 -4.06
N VAL A 46 -0.57 3.37 -3.68
CA VAL A 46 -0.87 1.94 -3.81
C VAL A 46 -1.75 1.72 -5.03
N PRO A 47 -1.36 0.83 -5.96
CA PRO A 47 -2.20 0.51 -7.11
C PRO A 47 -3.51 -0.15 -6.66
N VAL A 48 -4.64 0.45 -7.02
CA VAL A 48 -5.98 -0.10 -6.85
C VAL A 48 -6.44 -0.62 -8.21
N ALA A 49 -5.80 -1.70 -8.67
CA ALA A 49 -6.12 -2.25 -9.98
C ALA A 49 -7.49 -2.96 -9.99
N ASP A 50 -7.92 -3.64 -8.92
CA ASP A 50 -9.14 -4.48 -8.94
C ASP A 50 -9.78 -4.71 -7.53
N GLY A 51 -9.81 -3.75 -6.60
CA GLY A 51 -10.44 -4.05 -5.31
C GLY A 51 -10.50 -2.98 -4.22
N THR A 52 -11.26 -3.31 -3.17
CA THR A 52 -11.43 -2.54 -1.93
C THR A 52 -10.23 -2.75 -0.99
N MET A 53 -9.62 -1.66 -0.54
CA MET A 53 -8.46 -1.72 0.38
C MET A 53 -8.91 -1.83 1.83
N ARG A 54 -8.24 -2.68 2.61
CA ARG A 54 -8.51 -2.92 4.04
C ARG A 54 -7.21 -2.92 4.83
N SER A 55 -7.18 -2.31 6.02
CA SER A 55 -6.04 -2.51 6.92
C SER A 55 -5.91 -4.00 7.29
N CYS A 56 -4.69 -4.48 7.55
CA CYS A 56 -4.43 -5.88 7.94
C CYS A 56 -5.21 -6.32 9.19
N ASP A 57 -5.67 -5.38 10.00
CA ASP A 57 -6.22 -5.64 11.34
C ASP A 57 -7.76 -5.57 11.38
N GLY A 58 -8.42 -5.43 10.23
CA GLY A 58 -9.88 -5.26 10.14
C GLY A 58 -10.40 -3.92 10.69
N GLN A 59 -9.53 -3.08 11.27
CA GLN A 59 -9.87 -1.71 11.64
C GLN A 59 -9.81 -0.79 10.40
N PRO A 60 -10.67 0.24 10.32
CA PRO A 60 -10.41 1.36 9.41
C PRO A 60 -8.99 1.87 9.68
N PHE A 61 -8.29 2.31 8.63
CA PHE A 61 -6.92 2.83 8.72
C PHE A 61 -6.75 3.64 10.01
N GLY A 62 -5.71 3.33 10.80
CA GLY A 62 -5.50 3.95 12.12
C GLY A 62 -5.67 5.47 12.06
N GLU A 63 -6.17 6.07 13.15
CA GLU A 63 -6.38 7.52 13.24
C GLU A 63 -5.18 8.28 12.65
N GLY A 64 -5.41 9.05 11.58
CA GLY A 64 -4.39 9.86 10.91
C GLY A 64 -4.02 9.46 9.47
N LEU A 65 -4.39 8.26 9.01
CA LEU A 65 -4.16 7.83 7.62
C LEU A 65 -5.28 8.35 6.69
N HIS A 66 -5.08 9.54 6.12
CA HIS A 66 -5.96 10.08 5.09
C HIS A 66 -5.64 9.47 3.73
N SER A 67 -6.68 9.03 3.00
CA SER A 67 -6.52 8.50 1.66
C SER A 67 -7.39 9.23 0.63
N VAL A 68 -6.84 9.42 -0.57
CA VAL A 68 -7.56 9.98 -1.72
C VAL A 68 -7.26 9.16 -2.96
N VAL A 69 -8.25 9.05 -3.85
CA VAL A 69 -8.00 8.51 -5.19
C VAL A 69 -7.09 9.48 -5.93
N ALA A 70 -5.98 8.99 -6.50
CA ALA A 70 -4.94 9.80 -7.10
C ALA A 70 -4.80 9.53 -8.61
N GLY A 71 -4.53 10.59 -9.36
CA GLY A 71 -4.32 10.53 -10.82
C GLY A 71 -5.56 10.04 -11.56
N SER A 72 -5.38 9.13 -12.51
CA SER A 72 -6.44 8.55 -13.36
C SER A 72 -7.32 7.51 -12.66
N GLY A 73 -7.41 7.52 -11.32
CA GLY A 73 -8.16 6.51 -10.56
C GLY A 73 -7.43 5.18 -10.32
N LYS A 74 -6.20 5.03 -10.83
CA LYS A 74 -5.43 3.76 -10.75
C LYS A 74 -4.71 3.54 -9.43
N TYR A 75 -4.56 4.60 -8.64
CA TYR A 75 -3.85 4.58 -7.37
C TYR A 75 -4.68 5.21 -6.28
N ARG A 76 -4.50 4.70 -5.06
CA ARG A 76 -4.90 5.41 -3.85
C ARG A 76 -3.65 5.96 -3.18
N ARG A 77 -3.66 7.26 -2.89
CA ARG A 77 -2.58 7.94 -2.17
C ARG A 77 -2.92 7.93 -0.69
N PHE A 78 -1.95 7.55 0.13
CA PHE A 78 -1.97 7.67 1.58
C PHE A 78 -0.98 8.71 2.06
N THR A 79 -1.41 9.48 3.05
CA THR A 79 -0.52 10.33 3.85
C THR A 79 -0.02 9.52 5.04
N VAL A 80 1.25 9.13 5.05
CA VAL A 80 1.84 8.26 6.08
C VAL A 80 2.71 9.10 7.03
N PRO A 81 2.32 9.23 8.32
CA PRO A 81 3.12 9.94 9.31
C PRO A 81 4.33 9.13 9.75
N SER A 82 5.22 9.74 10.54
CA SER A 82 6.35 9.03 11.17
C SER A 82 5.89 7.81 11.95
N GLY A 83 6.68 6.74 11.91
CA GLY A 83 6.38 5.45 12.55
C GLY A 83 6.42 4.29 11.56
N ALA A 84 6.19 3.09 12.08
CA ALA A 84 6.04 1.87 11.28
C ALA A 84 4.55 1.63 10.98
N HIS A 85 4.24 1.36 9.72
CA HIS A 85 2.89 1.15 9.23
C HIS A 85 2.82 -0.06 8.32
N THR A 86 1.76 -0.85 8.47
CA THR A 86 1.48 -2.00 7.61
C THR A 86 0.10 -1.82 6.97
N MET A 87 0.02 -2.10 5.68
CA MET A 87 -1.21 -1.99 4.89
C MET A 87 -1.44 -3.27 4.09
N ALA A 88 -2.68 -3.74 4.05
CA ALA A 88 -3.11 -4.77 3.11
C ALA A 88 -4.01 -4.17 2.03
N VAL A 89 -4.01 -4.82 0.88
CA VAL A 89 -4.96 -4.60 -0.19
C VAL A 89 -5.49 -5.95 -0.58
N GLU A 90 -6.71 -6.21 -0.14
CA GLU A 90 -7.47 -7.35 -0.61
C GLU A 90 -7.97 -7.06 -2.02
N ARG A 91 -7.93 -8.07 -2.88
CA ARG A 91 -8.68 -8.01 -4.13
C ARG A 91 -10.13 -8.20 -3.74
N GLU A 92 -11.02 -7.35 -4.23
CA GLU A 92 -12.43 -7.67 -4.16
C GLU A 92 -12.59 -8.92 -5.02
N ALA A 93 -13.16 -9.99 -4.47
CA ALA A 93 -13.52 -11.13 -5.30
C ALA A 93 -14.42 -10.57 -6.38
N VAL A 94 -13.98 -10.58 -7.64
CA VAL A 94 -14.88 -10.34 -8.76
C VAL A 94 -15.96 -11.38 -8.56
N SER A 95 -17.17 -10.96 -8.16
CA SER A 95 -18.31 -11.86 -8.06
C SER A 95 -18.48 -12.41 -9.46
N GLY A 96 -17.98 -13.62 -9.67
CA GLY A 96 -18.06 -14.29 -10.94
C GLY A 96 -19.53 -14.32 -11.32
N GLU A 97 -19.86 -13.58 -12.37
CA GLU A 97 -21.07 -13.80 -13.13
C GLU A 97 -20.96 -15.23 -13.68
N PHE A 98 -21.50 -16.18 -12.93
CA PHE A 98 -21.76 -17.52 -13.44
C PHE A 98 -22.98 -17.37 -14.35
N ILE A 99 -22.73 -17.17 -15.64
CA ILE A 99 -23.73 -17.48 -16.66
C ILE A 99 -23.51 -18.95 -17.01
N VAL A 100 -24.44 -19.81 -16.57
CA VAL A 100 -24.59 -21.20 -17.02
C VAL A 100 -25.40 -21.20 -18.31
#